data_AF-A0A968GPY1-F1
#
_entry.id   AF-A0A968GPY1-F1
#
_cell.length_a   1.000
_cell.length_b   1.000
_cell.length_c   1.000
_cell.angle_alpha   90.00
_cell.angle_beta   90.00
_cell.angle_gamma   90.00
#
_symmetry.space_group_name_H-M   'P 1'
#
loop_
_entity.id
_entity.type
_entity.pdbx_description
1 polymer ?
#
loop_
_entity_poly.entity_id
_entity_poly.type
_entity_poly.pdbx_seq_one_letter_code
_entity_poly.pdbx_strand_id
1 'polypeptide(L)'
;MADPAVRKKAEELFVINGFSMDTILTMLAGEVSKKTLYNWRKEDNWGGKRINREVKTQNRIERLEALLDKYINEAETVSNPYLIFSIGKLIAALKSASSFEFTEEKKEKLKNFTKGWTKENLEAFEKESGLL
;
A
#
# COMPACT_ATOMS: atom_id res chain seq x y z
N MET A 1 29.96 20.26 9.64
CA MET A 1 29.35 19.04 9.04
C MET A 1 27.89 19.05 9.39
N ALA A 2 26.98 18.77 8.46
CA ALA A 2 25.56 18.71 8.77
C ALA A 2 25.23 17.44 9.57
N ASP A 3 24.26 17.55 10.49
CA ASP A 3 23.89 16.51 11.45
C ASP A 3 23.45 15.21 10.74
N PRO A 4 23.99 14.04 11.11
CA PRO A 4 23.55 12.74 10.60
C PRO A 4 22.04 12.50 10.68
N ALA A 5 21.36 13.04 11.69
CA ALA A 5 19.90 12.95 11.84
C ALA A 5 19.17 13.67 10.70
N VAL A 6 19.67 14.83 10.27
CA VAL A 6 19.10 15.62 9.16
C VAL A 6 19.29 14.89 7.83
N ARG A 7 20.44 14.23 7.61
CA ARG A 7 20.67 13.41 6.41
C ARG A 7 19.69 12.24 6.32
N LYS A 8 19.46 11.53 7.42
CA LYS A 8 18.50 10.41 7.47
C LYS A 8 17.06 10.88 7.23
N LYS A 9 16.63 11.96 7.89
CA LYS A 9 15.30 12.55 7.70
C LYS A 9 15.07 12.99 6.26
N ALA A 10 16.08 13.61 5.63
CA ALA A 10 16.03 14.00 4.23
C ALA A 10 15.92 12.80 3.27
N GLU A 11 16.64 11.71 3.54
CA GLU A 11 16.53 10.47 2.78
C GLU A 11 15.11 9.89 2.88
N GLU A 12 14.54 9.83 4.09
CA GLU A 12 13.17 9.34 4.30
C GLU A 12 12.15 10.18 3.51
N LEU A 13 12.23 11.50 3.60
CA LEU A 13 11.33 12.40 2.87
C LEU A 13 11.43 12.21 1.33
N PHE A 14 12.62 11.95 0.81
CA PHE A 14 12.83 11.75 -0.63
C PHE A 14 12.45 10.35 -1.11
N VAL A 15 12.94 9.31 -0.44
CA VAL A 15 12.84 7.91 -0.86
C VAL A 15 11.49 7.30 -0.45
N ILE A 16 11.01 7.61 0.75
CA ILE A 16 9.80 7.02 1.34
C ILE A 16 8.59 7.89 1.04
N ASN A 17 8.67 9.19 1.32
CA ASN A 17 7.53 10.10 1.14
C ASN A 17 7.44 10.67 -0.28
N GLY A 18 8.48 10.50 -1.11
CA GLY A 18 8.47 10.87 -2.52
C GLY A 18 8.56 12.38 -2.80
N PHE A 19 8.88 13.20 -1.80
CA PHE A 19 8.95 14.65 -1.95
C PHE A 19 10.06 15.09 -2.92
N SER A 20 9.86 16.25 -3.54
CA SER A 20 10.88 16.88 -4.36
C SER A 20 12.01 17.46 -3.49
N MET A 21 13.19 17.65 -4.07
CA MET A 21 14.34 18.24 -3.35
C MET A 21 14.04 19.67 -2.89
N ASP A 22 13.31 20.47 -3.67
CA ASP A 22 12.95 21.84 -3.30
C ASP A 22 11.90 21.86 -2.17
N THR A 23 10.96 20.90 -2.16
CA THR A 23 10.04 20.69 -1.03
C THR A 23 10.79 20.34 0.24
N ILE A 24 11.76 19.41 0.15
CA ILE A 24 12.57 18.98 1.29
C ILE A 24 13.43 20.14 1.82
N LEU A 25 14.00 20.97 0.94
CA LEU A 25 14.74 22.17 1.35
C LEU A 25 13.85 23.16 2.11
N THR A 26 12.59 23.28 1.71
CA THR A 26 11.62 24.11 2.44
C THR A 26 11.28 23.51 3.80
N MET A 27 11.10 22.19 3.88
CA MET A 27 10.79 21.47 5.13
C MET A 27 11.97 21.45 6.11
N LEU A 28 13.21 21.49 5.62
CA LEU A 28 14.44 21.47 6.40
C LEU A 28 15.18 22.83 6.33
N ALA A 29 14.42 23.92 6.19
CA ALA A 29 14.98 25.25 6.04
C ALA A 29 15.89 25.61 7.22
N GLY A 30 17.11 26.03 6.92
CA GLY A 30 18.12 26.35 7.94
C GLY A 30 18.88 25.15 8.52
N GLU A 31 18.41 23.91 8.32
CA GLU A 31 19.10 22.69 8.78
C GLU A 31 20.12 22.18 7.75
N VAL A 32 19.85 22.38 6.45
CA VAL A 32 20.72 21.88 5.37
C VAL A 32 20.77 22.84 4.18
N SER A 33 21.95 22.99 3.59
CA SER A 33 22.11 23.77 2.36
C SER A 33 21.67 22.98 1.13
N LYS A 34 21.21 23.67 0.07
CA LYS A 34 20.90 23.06 -1.23
C LYS A 34 22.04 22.19 -1.75
N LYS A 35 23.27 22.70 -1.71
CA LYS A 35 24.45 21.96 -2.18
C LYS A 35 24.64 20.66 -1.40
N THR A 36 24.55 20.71 -0.07
CA THR A 36 24.69 19.53 0.80
C THR A 36 23.64 18.48 0.52
N LEU A 37 22.36 18.88 0.40
CA LEU A 37 21.26 17.96 0.16
C LEU A 37 21.41 17.22 -1.19
N TYR A 38 21.80 17.94 -2.25
CA TYR A 38 22.02 17.33 -3.56
C TYR A 38 23.24 16.41 -3.59
N ASN A 39 24.30 16.73 -2.84
CA ASN A 39 25.45 15.85 -2.69
C ASN A 39 25.05 14.52 -2.03
N TRP A 40 24.31 14.56 -0.92
CA TRP A 40 23.82 13.35 -0.25
C TRP A 40 22.96 12.48 -1.15
N ARG A 41 22.02 13.08 -1.90
CA ARG A 41 21.19 12.37 -2.88
C ARG A 41 22.04 11.56 -3.87
N LYS A 42 23.16 12.12 -4.32
CA LYS A 42 24.07 11.49 -5.29
C LYS A 42 24.95 10.43 -4.63
N GLU A 43 25.58 10.77 -3.49
CA GLU A 43 26.48 9.88 -2.73
C GLU A 43 25.78 8.58 -2.32
N ASP A 44 24.56 8.68 -1.80
CA ASP A 44 23.82 7.55 -1.24
C ASP A 44 22.86 6.91 -2.26
N ASN A 45 22.90 7.35 -3.52
CA ASN A 45 22.04 6.88 -4.61
C ASN A 45 20.54 6.86 -4.22
N TRP A 46 20.02 7.95 -3.65
CA TRP A 46 18.61 8.00 -3.23
C TRP A 46 17.65 7.81 -4.40
N GLY A 47 18.04 8.23 -5.62
CA GLY A 47 17.26 7.99 -6.84
C GLY A 47 17.04 6.50 -7.10
N GLY A 48 18.10 5.69 -7.05
CA GLY A 48 18.00 4.24 -7.20
C GLY A 48 17.19 3.58 -6.08
N LYS A 49 17.35 4.05 -4.83
CA LYS A 49 16.56 3.55 -3.68
C LYS A 49 15.06 3.82 -3.87
N ARG A 50 14.71 5.01 -4.37
CA ARG A 50 13.31 5.39 -4.65
C ARG A 50 12.71 4.51 -5.74
N ILE A 51 13.38 4.37 -6.88
CA ILE A 51 12.92 3.51 -7.99
C ILE A 51 12.73 2.07 -7.50
N ASN A 52 13.71 1.52 -6.79
CA ASN A 52 13.61 0.16 -6.24
C ASN A 52 12.43 -0.01 -5.28
N ARG A 53 12.10 1.03 -4.50
CA ARG A 53 10.93 1.01 -3.63
C ARG A 53 9.63 1.08 -4.42
N GLU A 54 9.54 1.93 -5.43
CA GLU A 54 8.39 2.03 -6.34
C GLU A 54 8.16 0.69 -7.05
N VAL A 55 9.20 0.08 -7.62
CA VAL A 55 9.12 -1.27 -8.23
C VAL A 55 8.68 -2.33 -7.23
N LYS A 56 9.25 -2.36 -6.02
CA LYS A 56 8.81 -3.31 -4.98
C LYS A 56 7.37 -3.09 -4.56
N THR A 57 6.89 -1.85 -4.56
CA THR A 57 5.52 -1.51 -4.22
C THR A 57 4.57 -1.95 -5.33
N GLN A 58 4.93 -1.68 -6.58
CA GLN A 58 4.21 -2.15 -7.76
C GLN A 58 4.11 -3.68 -7.79
N ASN A 59 5.21 -4.41 -7.60
CA ASN A 59 5.22 -5.87 -7.53
C ASN A 59 4.34 -6.41 -6.39
N ARG A 60 4.23 -5.69 -5.26
CA ARG A 60 3.33 -6.06 -4.16
C ARG A 60 1.86 -5.86 -4.54
N ILE A 61 1.53 -4.76 -5.21
CA ILE A 61 0.18 -4.49 -5.70
C ILE A 61 -0.23 -5.58 -6.70
N GLU A 62 0.60 -5.84 -7.70
CA GLU A 62 0.36 -6.89 -8.71
C GLU A 62 0.15 -8.27 -8.07
N ARG A 63 0.94 -8.60 -7.05
CA ARG A 63 0.77 -9.84 -6.30
C ARG A 63 -0.54 -9.89 -5.50
N LEU A 64 -0.97 -8.78 -4.92
CA LEU A 64 -2.25 -8.68 -4.22
C LEU A 64 -3.43 -8.78 -5.20
N GLU A 65 -3.32 -8.20 -6.39
CA GLU A 65 -4.33 -8.33 -7.44
C GLU A 65 -4.44 -9.78 -7.93
N ALA A 66 -3.31 -10.44 -8.20
CA ALA A 66 -3.31 -11.85 -8.62
C ALA A 66 -3.92 -12.77 -7.54
N LEU A 67 -3.68 -12.49 -6.26
CA LEU A 67 -4.32 -13.21 -5.15
C LEU A 67 -5.83 -12.93 -5.09
N LEU A 68 -6.24 -11.67 -5.28
CA LEU A 68 -7.66 -11.31 -5.28
C LEU A 68 -8.41 -12.02 -6.41
N ASP A 69 -7.87 -12.01 -7.63
CA ASP A 69 -8.48 -12.67 -8.78
C ASP A 69 -8.59 -14.19 -8.55
N LYS A 70 -7.54 -14.81 -7.99
CA LYS A 70 -7.56 -16.23 -7.62
C LYS A 70 -8.69 -16.54 -6.64
N TYR A 71 -8.82 -15.76 -5.56
CA TYR A 71 -9.83 -16.02 -4.54
C TYR A 71 -11.26 -15.73 -5.03
N ILE A 72 -11.44 -14.75 -5.91
CA ILE A 72 -12.73 -14.51 -6.58
C ILE A 72 -13.11 -15.72 -7.42
N ASN A 73 -12.21 -16.23 -8.26
CA ASN A 73 -12.47 -17.41 -9.10
C ASN A 73 -12.79 -18.66 -8.26
N GLU A 74 -12.10 -18.86 -7.13
CA GLU A 74 -12.41 -19.94 -6.20
C GLU A 74 -13.79 -19.75 -5.55
N ALA A 75 -14.15 -18.52 -5.18
CA ALA A 75 -15.45 -18.20 -4.58
C ALA A 75 -16.64 -18.34 -5.55
N GLU A 76 -16.41 -18.21 -6.85
CA GLU A 76 -17.44 -18.44 -7.89
C GLU A 76 -17.83 -19.92 -8.01
N THR A 77 -16.92 -20.83 -7.65
CA THR A 77 -17.14 -22.29 -7.76
C THR A 77 -17.50 -22.93 -6.41
N VAL A 78 -17.03 -22.34 -5.31
CA VAL A 78 -17.26 -22.84 -3.94
C VAL A 78 -17.67 -21.68 -3.04
N SER A 79 -18.91 -21.70 -2.55
CA SER A 79 -19.36 -20.75 -1.55
C SER A 79 -18.73 -21.11 -0.19
N ASN A 80 -17.57 -20.51 0.08
CA ASN A 80 -16.82 -20.67 1.33
C ASN A 80 -16.63 -19.29 1.99
N PRO A 81 -17.19 -19.05 3.20
CA PRO A 81 -17.04 -17.78 3.91
C PRO A 81 -15.59 -17.35 4.15
N TYR A 82 -14.63 -18.28 4.25
CA TYR A 82 -13.21 -17.96 4.37
C TYR A 82 -12.64 -17.26 3.12
N LEU A 83 -13.12 -17.64 1.94
CA LEU A 83 -12.73 -16.99 0.69
C LEU A 83 -13.26 -15.55 0.66
N ILE A 84 -14.48 -15.33 1.15
CA ILE A 84 -15.14 -14.03 1.23
C ILE A 84 -14.40 -13.09 2.17
N PHE A 85 -14.05 -13.57 3.36
CA PHE A 85 -13.25 -12.82 4.31
C PHE A 85 -11.88 -12.45 3.75
N SER A 86 -11.22 -13.41 3.10
CA SER A 86 -9.90 -13.20 2.48
C SER A 86 -9.95 -12.19 1.33
N ILE A 87 -10.98 -12.23 0.49
CA ILE A 87 -11.27 -11.21 -0.54
C ILE A 87 -11.40 -9.83 0.09
N GLY A 88 -12.18 -9.70 1.17
CA GLY A 88 -12.34 -8.43 1.90
C GLY A 88 -11.02 -7.87 2.43
N LYS A 89 -10.15 -8.73 2.99
CA LYS A 89 -8.82 -8.33 3.47
C LYS A 89 -7.89 -7.92 2.34
N LEU A 90 -7.88 -8.65 1.21
CA LEU A 90 -7.08 -8.31 0.04
C LEU A 90 -7.50 -6.96 -0.56
N ILE A 91 -8.79 -6.67 -0.60
CA ILE A 91 -9.33 -5.38 -1.04
C ILE A 91 -8.88 -4.25 -0.12
N ALA A 92 -8.97 -4.44 1.20
CA ALA A 92 -8.49 -3.46 2.17
C ALA A 92 -6.99 -3.22 2.03
N ALA A 93 -6.20 -4.28 1.85
CA ALA A 93 -4.77 -4.20 1.61
C ALA A 93 -4.45 -3.43 0.33
N LEU A 94 -5.15 -3.69 -0.79
CA LEU A 94 -4.99 -2.96 -2.04
C LEU A 94 -5.31 -1.47 -1.86
N LYS A 95 -6.46 -1.11 -1.25
CA LYS A 95 -6.82 0.30 -0.97
C LYS A 95 -5.79 1.02 -0.10
N SER A 96 -5.10 0.30 0.78
CA SER A 96 -4.06 0.88 1.62
C SER A 96 -2.69 0.99 0.92
N ALA A 97 -2.41 0.07 0.00
CA ALA A 97 -1.14 -0.01 -0.71
C ALA A 97 -1.06 0.97 -1.87
N SER A 98 -2.21 1.34 -2.41
CA SER A 98 -2.31 2.21 -3.56
C SER A 98 -3.32 3.31 -3.24
N SER A 99 -3.00 4.55 -3.57
CA SER A 99 -3.98 5.65 -3.64
C SER A 99 -5.02 5.42 -4.76
N PHE A 100 -5.34 4.16 -5.07
CA PHE A 100 -5.95 3.72 -6.32
C PHE A 100 -7.44 3.53 -6.12
N GLU A 101 -8.19 4.25 -6.93
CA GLU A 101 -9.61 4.01 -7.11
C GLU A 101 -9.79 2.66 -7.78
N PHE A 102 -10.61 1.79 -7.17
CA PHE A 102 -11.05 0.58 -7.86
C PHE A 102 -11.75 0.98 -9.17
N THR A 103 -11.44 0.28 -10.26
CA THR A 103 -12.21 0.39 -11.51
C THR A 103 -13.68 0.03 -11.24
N GLU A 104 -14.61 0.70 -11.92
CA GLU A 104 -16.05 0.49 -11.71
C GLU A 104 -16.45 -0.98 -11.92
N GLU A 105 -15.83 -1.67 -12.87
CA GLU A 105 -16.08 -3.10 -13.12
C GLU A 105 -15.73 -4.00 -11.92
N LYS A 106 -14.59 -3.76 -11.25
CA LYS A 106 -14.21 -4.50 -10.04
C LYS A 106 -15.11 -4.14 -8.85
N LYS A 107 -15.58 -2.88 -8.75
CA LYS A 107 -16.55 -2.46 -7.71
C LYS A 107 -17.90 -3.13 -7.89
N GLU A 108 -18.35 -3.30 -9.13
CA GLU A 108 -19.67 -3.85 -9.45
C GLU A 108 -19.73 -5.36 -9.19
N LYS A 109 -18.68 -6.10 -9.57
CA LYS A 109 -18.52 -7.52 -9.18
C LYS A 109 -18.57 -7.71 -7.67
N LEU A 110 -17.90 -6.83 -6.92
CA LEU A 110 -17.90 -6.88 -5.45
C LEU A 110 -19.26 -6.52 -4.82
N LYS A 111 -19.94 -5.50 -5.34
CA LYS A 111 -21.29 -5.12 -4.87
C LYS A 111 -22.29 -6.25 -5.07
N ASN A 112 -22.21 -6.95 -6.20
CA ASN A 112 -23.07 -8.09 -6.46
C ASN A 112 -22.77 -9.27 -5.55
N PHE A 113 -21.49 -9.46 -5.18
CA PHE A 113 -21.06 -10.54 -4.29
C PHE A 113 -21.37 -10.31 -2.81
N THR A 114 -21.21 -9.08 -2.33
CA THR A 114 -21.47 -8.71 -0.93
C THR A 114 -22.95 -8.45 -0.63
N LYS A 115 -23.81 -8.52 -1.66
CA LYS A 115 -25.25 -8.37 -1.53
C LYS A 115 -25.82 -9.53 -0.70
N GLY A 116 -26.20 -9.25 0.55
CA GLY A 116 -26.76 -10.23 1.49
C GLY A 116 -25.91 -10.51 2.74
N TRP A 117 -24.70 -9.93 2.84
CA TRP A 117 -23.85 -10.06 4.03
C TRP A 117 -24.14 -8.93 5.02
N THR A 118 -24.94 -9.20 6.05
CA THR A 118 -25.17 -8.28 7.19
C THR A 118 -24.11 -8.52 8.28
N LYS A 119 -23.93 -7.55 9.19
CA LYS A 119 -23.05 -7.71 10.37
C LYS A 119 -23.39 -8.95 11.19
N GLU A 120 -24.68 -9.26 11.30
CA GLU A 120 -25.17 -10.43 12.05
C GLU A 120 -24.69 -11.75 11.45
N ASN A 121 -24.62 -11.86 10.11
CA ASN A 121 -24.17 -13.07 9.42
C ASN A 121 -22.64 -13.28 9.56
N LEU A 122 -21.88 -12.18 9.71
CA LEU A 122 -20.45 -12.22 10.00
C LEU A 122 -20.16 -12.65 11.44
N GLU A 123 -20.90 -12.12 12.41
CA GLU A 123 -20.75 -12.47 13.84
C GLU A 123 -21.18 -13.91 14.14
N ALA A 124 -22.23 -14.40 13.46
CA ALA A 124 -22.64 -15.80 13.56
C ALA A 124 -21.55 -16.76 13.07
N PHE A 125 -20.86 -16.40 11.98
CA PHE A 125 -19.75 -17.18 11.42
C PHE A 125 -18.53 -17.19 12.34
N GLU A 126 -18.15 -16.04 12.93
CA GLU A 126 -17.02 -15.95 13.86
C GLU A 126 -17.22 -16.83 15.11
N LYS A 127 -18.46 -16.97 15.59
CA LYS A 127 -18.82 -17.90 16.68
C LYS A 127 -18.77 -19.37 16.28
N GLU A 128 -19.25 -19.74 15.09
CA GLU A 128 -19.25 -21.13 14.63
C GLU A 128 -17.85 -21.66 14.27
N SER A 129 -16.95 -20.78 13.83
CA SER A 129 -15.59 -21.15 13.41
C SER A 129 -14.58 -21.17 14.56
N GLY A 130 -15.01 -20.91 15.80
CA GLY A 130 -14.16 -20.99 17.00
C GLY A 130 -13.04 -19.95 17.06
N LEU A 131 -13.23 -18.81 16.38
CA LEU A 131 -12.28 -17.69 16.37
C LEU A 131 -12.51 -16.70 17.53
N LEU A 132 -13.45 -17.01 18.43
CA LEU A 132 -13.69 -16.39 19.74
C LEU A 132 -13.88 -17.45 20.82
#